data_AF-A0A137Q3K2-F1
#
_entry.id   AF-A0A137Q3K2-F1
#
_cell.length_a   1.000
_cell.length_b   1.000
_cell.length_c   1.000
_cell.angle_alpha   90.00
_cell.angle_beta   90.00
_cell.angle_gamma   90.00
#
_symmetry.space_group_name_H-M   'P 1'
#
loop_
_entity.id
_entity.type
_entity.pdbx_description
1 polymer ?
#
loop_
_entity_poly.entity_id
_entity_poly.type
_entity_poly.pdbx_seq_one_letter_code
_entity_poly.pdbx_strand_id
1 'polypeptide(L)'
;MPELCECISHYLFVRDMLNHKNAEHADTHLCGIWADWTQDEIKEHSVYKYRFRVKRVTPKQHLLRGAGRTRKSPLWPVGWSTGNLTLLSLQDVQFSPRGIVLDFGLLYFYLAFLTHTSVQCVARNKWMDEIATSSQRDRGFHIAIAFEFHEFFLIFPSNDLLFQPYWASDRSLLPVKSFNIHIQYCKFLSDVARWIDKRKQKKNCLRNGLACEVIREEEEVWGGVGVYTVCELFFDAGLSLFLTEKEVFDCPSRTARLCEALWCYVHRSWTGLWGLVRPALHDGMLAPTLDQRLRYLNWLHVFAKDRTRVPQRMGELLDRYLHSMRFLDIQCVQNRRKHWYREGRIASVTLFDVFEPAFLEEAFDKAGGVPNLGHLIFGEANWRRLRPSASIPEDAVNMDPLTLFYQMQPGIDLSQTHLKPDHYSMLLPDHERARTLFPAQQHSRTGDRYLCPELYRVKASNKQLWSISPPYSDRSLAIQANKISSALVRNVTEDEKRKLLFRYKVTKTRLAAVGPLEYCGNASIALTPHREFCVSAIRKPRALVLQGKQKRTTSSESTTPLKRQYLSADKAIVAAGNNLDYLCDRDKSHLT
;
A
#
# COMPACT_ATOMS: atom_id res chain seq x y z
N MET A 1 -1.76 2.91 -7.08
CA MET A 1 -3.01 2.41 -6.51
C MET A 1 -2.94 2.61 -5.03
N PRO A 2 -3.94 3.26 -4.39
CA PRO A 2 -4.07 3.23 -2.94
C PRO A 2 -4.01 1.79 -2.43
N GLU A 3 -3.08 1.58 -1.53
CA GLU A 3 -2.97 0.37 -0.73
C GLU A 3 -3.58 0.66 0.65
N LEU A 4 -3.43 -0.26 1.59
CA LEU A 4 -4.09 -0.20 2.90
C LEU A 4 -3.86 1.12 3.63
N CYS A 5 -2.62 1.59 3.73
CA CYS A 5 -2.29 2.83 4.44
C CYS A 5 -3.10 4.02 3.91
N GLU A 6 -3.24 4.13 2.59
CA GLU A 6 -3.86 5.32 2.02
C GLU A 6 -5.37 5.24 2.05
N CYS A 7 -5.94 4.04 1.93
CA CYS A 7 -7.36 3.83 2.17
C CYS A 7 -7.73 4.13 3.64
N ILE A 8 -6.89 3.72 4.60
CA ILE A 8 -7.06 4.07 6.03
C ILE A 8 -6.93 5.58 6.20
N SER A 9 -5.92 6.22 5.61
CA SER A 9 -5.75 7.68 5.68
C SER A 9 -6.96 8.44 5.11
N HIS A 10 -7.50 8.02 3.97
CA HIS A 10 -8.68 8.64 3.37
C HIS A 10 -9.90 8.46 4.26
N TYR A 11 -10.10 7.27 4.83
CA TYR A 11 -11.15 7.03 5.81
C TYR A 11 -11.01 7.93 7.04
N LEU A 12 -9.83 8.00 7.65
CA LEU A 12 -9.57 8.82 8.83
C LEU A 12 -9.81 10.30 8.55
N PHE A 13 -9.40 10.76 7.37
CA PHE A 13 -9.66 12.12 6.90
C PHE A 13 -11.16 12.44 6.81
N VAL A 14 -11.94 11.60 6.12
CA VAL A 14 -13.38 11.85 5.95
C VAL A 14 -14.10 11.76 7.29
N ARG A 15 -13.70 10.82 8.16
CA ARG A 15 -14.27 10.70 9.50
C ARG A 15 -14.00 11.92 10.37
N ASP A 16 -12.76 12.41 10.40
CA ASP A 16 -12.39 13.62 11.15
C ASP A 16 -13.17 14.84 10.64
N MET A 17 -13.28 14.99 9.33
CA MET A 17 -14.08 16.03 8.68
C MET A 17 -15.56 15.93 9.08
N LEU A 18 -16.17 14.75 8.98
CA LEU A 18 -17.58 14.55 9.30
C LEU A 18 -17.86 14.83 10.78
N ASN A 19 -16.99 14.38 11.68
CA ASN A 19 -17.09 14.69 13.10
C ASN A 19 -17.03 16.20 13.36
N HIS A 20 -16.13 16.92 12.68
CA HIS A 20 -16.03 18.37 12.80
C HIS A 20 -17.30 19.06 12.26
N LYS A 21 -17.84 18.62 11.11
CA LYS A 21 -19.08 19.15 10.53
C LYS A 21 -20.31 18.88 11.37
N ASN A 22 -20.40 17.72 11.99
CA ASN A 22 -21.46 17.41 12.94
C ASN A 22 -21.38 18.31 14.19
N ALA A 23 -20.17 18.58 14.69
CA ALA A 23 -19.98 19.49 15.82
C ALA A 23 -20.33 20.96 15.48
N GLU A 24 -20.20 21.35 14.20
CA GLU A 24 -20.61 22.67 13.69
C GLU A 24 -22.11 22.74 13.33
N HIS A 25 -22.85 21.64 13.46
CA HIS A 25 -24.22 21.50 12.95
C HIS A 25 -24.36 21.84 11.45
N ALA A 26 -23.30 21.57 10.67
CA ALA A 26 -23.31 21.82 9.25
C ALA A 26 -24.32 20.90 8.54
N ASP A 27 -24.97 21.43 7.51
CA ASP A 27 -25.92 20.67 6.70
C ASP A 27 -25.20 19.64 5.81
N THR A 28 -25.39 18.37 6.12
CA THR A 28 -24.82 17.23 5.39
C THR A 28 -25.77 16.63 4.35
N HIS A 29 -26.88 17.31 4.00
CA HIS A 29 -27.73 16.90 2.88
C HIS A 29 -27.03 17.15 1.54
N LEU A 30 -27.13 16.15 0.66
CA LEU A 30 -26.49 16.17 -0.64
C LEU A 30 -27.25 17.10 -1.59
N CYS A 31 -26.64 18.21 -1.95
CA CYS A 31 -27.19 19.17 -2.89
C CYS A 31 -26.91 18.77 -4.35
N GLY A 32 -25.78 18.13 -4.63
CA GLY A 32 -25.33 17.93 -6.01
C GLY A 32 -24.19 16.94 -6.17
N ILE A 33 -24.08 16.36 -7.36
CA ILE A 33 -22.94 15.53 -7.77
C ILE A 33 -22.23 16.25 -8.91
N TRP A 34 -20.90 16.27 -8.88
CA TRP A 34 -20.06 16.96 -9.86
C TRP A 34 -18.95 16.04 -10.35
N ALA A 35 -18.55 16.18 -11.61
CA ALA A 35 -17.44 15.41 -12.19
C ALA A 35 -16.81 16.14 -13.39
N ASP A 36 -15.53 15.88 -13.65
CA ASP A 36 -14.95 16.19 -14.95
C ASP A 36 -15.40 15.14 -15.98
N TRP A 37 -15.66 15.60 -17.21
CA TRP A 37 -16.02 14.74 -18.33
C TRP A 37 -14.77 14.20 -19.03
N THR A 38 -14.89 12.99 -19.57
CA THR A 38 -13.87 12.44 -20.48
C THR A 38 -13.93 13.13 -21.84
N GLN A 39 -12.86 13.01 -22.63
CA GLN A 39 -12.82 13.59 -23.99
C GLN A 39 -13.96 13.08 -24.88
N ASP A 40 -14.38 11.83 -24.70
CA ASP A 40 -15.45 11.23 -25.48
C ASP A 40 -16.82 11.74 -25.04
N GLU A 41 -17.06 11.86 -23.73
CA GLU A 41 -18.28 12.48 -23.17
C GLU A 41 -18.45 13.94 -23.63
N ILE A 42 -17.34 14.69 -23.73
CA ILE A 42 -17.36 16.07 -24.24
C ILE A 42 -17.81 16.13 -25.71
N LYS A 43 -17.42 15.15 -26.53
CA LYS A 43 -17.83 15.09 -27.95
C LYS A 43 -19.32 14.80 -28.08
N GLU A 44 -19.83 13.87 -27.28
CA GLU A 44 -21.23 13.43 -27.31
C GLU A 44 -22.20 14.55 -26.92
N HIS A 45 -21.80 15.44 -26.01
CA HIS A 45 -22.69 16.45 -25.44
C HIS A 45 -22.56 17.86 -26.05
N SER A 46 -21.82 18.04 -27.15
CA SER A 46 -21.81 19.25 -28.04
C SER A 46 -21.64 20.65 -27.40
N VAL A 47 -21.30 20.78 -26.11
CA VAL A 47 -21.07 22.09 -25.45
C VAL A 47 -19.62 22.55 -25.63
N TYR A 48 -19.33 23.28 -26.71
CA TYR A 48 -17.97 23.76 -27.03
C TYR A 48 -17.39 24.80 -26.03
N LYS A 49 -18.24 25.62 -25.40
CA LYS A 49 -17.78 26.81 -24.64
C LYS A 49 -17.15 26.50 -23.27
N TYR A 50 -17.28 25.26 -22.76
CA TYR A 50 -16.85 24.90 -21.40
C TYR A 50 -16.18 23.52 -21.32
N ARG A 51 -15.45 23.12 -22.38
CA ARG A 51 -15.01 21.75 -22.62
C ARG A 51 -14.10 21.10 -21.57
N PHE A 52 -13.58 21.82 -20.58
CA PHE A 52 -12.62 21.23 -19.61
C PHE A 52 -12.87 21.69 -18.17
N ARG A 53 -14.11 22.09 -17.88
CA ARG A 53 -14.54 22.49 -16.54
C ARG A 53 -15.36 21.38 -15.90
N VAL A 54 -15.33 21.33 -14.57
CA VAL A 54 -16.16 20.41 -13.80
C VAL A 54 -17.63 20.71 -14.08
N LYS A 55 -18.43 19.67 -14.25
CA LYS A 55 -19.87 19.78 -14.52
C LYS A 55 -20.68 19.09 -13.45
N ARG A 56 -21.84 19.68 -13.14
CA ARG A 56 -22.85 19.02 -12.33
C ARG A 56 -23.43 17.85 -13.13
N VAL A 57 -23.43 16.67 -12.53
CA VAL A 57 -24.00 15.44 -13.07
C VAL A 57 -25.51 15.48 -12.86
N THR A 58 -26.26 15.06 -13.87
CA THR A 58 -27.73 14.98 -13.83
C THR A 58 -28.18 13.55 -14.13
N PRO A 59 -29.40 13.15 -13.72
CA PRO A 59 -29.93 11.81 -14.00
C PRO A 59 -29.96 11.44 -15.50
N LYS A 60 -29.98 12.43 -16.39
CA LYS A 60 -30.04 12.26 -17.85
C LYS A 60 -28.67 12.01 -18.48
N GLN A 61 -27.59 12.31 -17.77
CA GLN A 61 -26.22 12.13 -18.25
C GLN A 61 -25.76 10.75 -17.79
N HIS A 62 -25.83 9.76 -18.68
CA HIS A 62 -25.41 8.39 -18.42
C HIS A 62 -23.87 8.25 -18.35
N LEU A 63 -23.23 9.06 -17.49
CA LEU A 63 -21.78 9.07 -17.31
C LEU A 63 -21.35 7.81 -16.57
N LEU A 64 -20.57 6.96 -17.23
CA LEU A 64 -20.07 5.71 -16.68
C LEU A 64 -18.57 5.82 -16.37
N ARG A 65 -18.11 5.21 -15.27
CA ARG A 65 -16.72 5.18 -14.82
C ARG A 65 -16.33 3.78 -14.39
N GLY A 66 -15.06 3.41 -14.55
CA GLY A 66 -14.56 2.09 -14.18
C GLY A 66 -13.44 1.58 -15.08
N ALA A 67 -12.89 0.42 -14.73
CA ALA A 67 -11.80 -0.21 -15.48
C ALA A 67 -12.34 -1.05 -16.65
N GLY A 68 -11.92 -0.73 -17.86
CA GLY A 68 -12.29 -1.49 -19.06
C GLY A 68 -13.72 -1.23 -19.55
N ARG A 69 -14.17 -2.01 -20.53
CA ARG A 69 -15.50 -1.83 -21.17
C ARG A 69 -16.65 -2.40 -20.34
N THR A 70 -16.42 -3.50 -19.63
CA THR A 70 -17.48 -4.28 -18.96
C THR A 70 -17.71 -3.91 -17.50
N ARG A 71 -16.78 -3.20 -16.87
CA ARG A 71 -16.86 -2.84 -15.44
C ARG A 71 -17.08 -1.35 -15.24
N LYS A 72 -17.87 -0.72 -16.10
CA LYS A 72 -18.26 0.68 -15.90
C LYS A 72 -19.58 0.75 -15.13
N SER A 73 -19.65 1.70 -14.20
CA SER A 73 -20.79 1.96 -13.35
C SER A 73 -21.14 3.45 -13.40
N PRO A 74 -22.43 3.80 -13.24
CA PRO A 74 -22.87 5.17 -13.38
C PRO A 74 -22.43 6.04 -12.20
N LEU A 75 -22.15 7.31 -12.48
CA LEU A 75 -21.89 8.31 -11.46
C LEU A 75 -23.15 8.75 -10.71
N TRP A 76 -24.29 8.75 -11.40
CA TRP A 76 -25.59 9.01 -10.79
C TRP A 76 -26.16 7.74 -10.14
N PRO A 77 -26.84 7.81 -8.99
CA PRO A 77 -27.43 6.64 -8.35
C PRO A 77 -28.47 5.94 -9.24
N VAL A 78 -28.29 4.64 -9.46
CA VAL A 78 -29.21 3.82 -10.27
C VAL A 78 -30.58 3.77 -9.61
N GLY A 79 -31.64 4.00 -10.37
CA GLY A 79 -33.02 3.97 -9.86
C GLY A 79 -33.46 5.25 -9.14
N TRP A 80 -32.56 6.22 -8.91
CA TRP A 80 -32.89 7.49 -8.26
C TRP A 80 -33.45 8.51 -9.26
N SER A 81 -34.68 8.25 -9.73
CA SER A 81 -35.35 9.01 -10.79
C SER A 81 -35.91 10.36 -10.33
N THR A 82 -36.13 10.53 -9.03
CA THR A 82 -36.70 11.78 -8.46
C THR A 82 -35.85 13.00 -8.77
N GLY A 83 -34.55 12.81 -9.00
CA GLY A 83 -33.58 13.89 -9.17
C GLY A 83 -33.31 14.69 -7.90
N ASN A 84 -34.07 14.46 -6.83
CA ASN A 84 -33.92 15.18 -5.57
C ASN A 84 -32.87 14.49 -4.69
N LEU A 85 -31.65 15.03 -4.72
CA LEU A 85 -30.54 14.54 -3.90
C LEU A 85 -30.66 14.98 -2.43
N THR A 86 -31.49 15.98 -2.09
CA THR A 86 -31.56 16.50 -0.71
C THR A 86 -32.20 15.53 0.27
N LEU A 87 -32.73 14.40 -0.21
CA LEU A 87 -33.19 13.28 0.63
C LEU A 87 -32.03 12.39 1.10
N LEU A 88 -30.84 12.57 0.54
CA LEU A 88 -29.62 11.85 0.88
C LEU A 88 -28.80 12.73 1.83
N SER A 89 -28.42 12.21 2.99
CA SER A 89 -27.61 12.94 3.98
C SER A 89 -26.42 12.09 4.37
N LEU A 90 -25.21 12.66 4.32
CA LEU A 90 -24.00 11.94 4.73
C LEU A 90 -24.02 11.72 6.25
N GLN A 91 -24.29 10.48 6.66
CA GLN A 91 -24.47 10.07 8.06
C GLN A 91 -23.21 9.41 8.63
N ASP A 92 -22.54 8.59 7.82
CA ASP A 92 -21.37 7.81 8.27
C ASP A 92 -20.38 7.58 7.11
N VAL A 93 -19.18 7.17 7.48
CA VAL A 93 -18.13 6.74 6.55
C VAL A 93 -17.53 5.44 7.04
N GLN A 94 -17.27 4.51 6.12
CA GLN A 94 -16.73 3.20 6.46
C GLN A 94 -15.52 2.86 5.59
N PHE A 95 -14.56 2.21 6.22
CA PHE A 95 -13.32 1.78 5.61
C PHE A 95 -13.51 0.54 4.73
N SER A 96 -12.87 0.54 3.57
CA SER A 96 -12.60 -0.66 2.78
C SER A 96 -11.11 -0.68 2.40
N PRO A 97 -10.44 -1.84 2.39
CA PRO A 97 -9.05 -1.98 1.97
C PRO A 97 -8.66 -1.39 0.60
N ARG A 98 -9.63 -1.10 -0.27
CA ARG A 98 -9.41 -0.58 -1.63
C ARG A 98 -10.20 0.68 -1.94
N GLY A 99 -10.95 1.19 -0.97
CA GLY A 99 -11.94 2.20 -1.22
C GLY A 99 -12.53 2.79 0.05
N ILE A 100 -13.63 3.49 -0.14
CA ILE A 100 -14.37 4.12 0.95
C ILE A 100 -15.86 3.95 0.68
N VAL A 101 -16.62 3.69 1.74
CA VAL A 101 -18.09 3.67 1.67
C VAL A 101 -18.59 4.91 2.39
N LEU A 102 -19.43 5.69 1.72
CA LEU A 102 -20.16 6.82 2.27
C LEU A 102 -21.61 6.39 2.48
N ASP A 103 -22.10 6.53 3.70
CA ASP A 103 -23.48 6.25 4.05
C ASP A 103 -24.30 7.53 3.92
N PHE A 104 -25.22 7.57 2.95
CA PHE A 104 -26.12 8.68 2.70
C PHE A 104 -27.53 8.46 3.30
N GLY A 105 -27.68 7.51 4.23
CA GLY A 105 -28.94 7.10 4.84
C GLY A 105 -29.77 6.20 3.93
N LEU A 106 -30.41 6.79 2.91
CA LEU A 106 -31.26 6.03 1.97
C LEU A 106 -30.45 5.26 0.92
N LEU A 107 -29.20 5.64 0.70
CA LEU A 107 -28.28 5.01 -0.24
C LEU A 107 -26.88 4.93 0.34
N TYR A 108 -26.12 3.96 -0.13
CA TYR A 108 -24.69 3.85 0.09
C TYR A 108 -23.94 4.13 -1.20
N PHE A 109 -22.83 4.85 -1.07
CA PHE A 109 -21.89 5.07 -2.16
C PHE A 109 -20.56 4.41 -1.84
N TYR A 110 -20.09 3.49 -2.68
CA TYR A 110 -18.75 2.94 -2.60
C TYR A 110 -17.87 3.49 -3.72
N LEU A 111 -16.68 3.95 -3.36
CA LEU A 111 -15.65 4.35 -4.31
C LEU A 111 -14.42 3.46 -4.18
N ALA A 112 -14.13 2.64 -5.20
CA ALA A 112 -12.82 2.03 -5.34
C ALA A 112 -11.85 3.04 -5.95
N PHE A 113 -10.76 3.36 -5.26
CA PHE A 113 -9.85 4.44 -5.67
C PHE A 113 -9.01 4.10 -6.92
N LEU A 114 -8.79 2.81 -7.18
CA LEU A 114 -7.92 2.26 -8.22
C LEU A 114 -6.51 2.86 -8.23
N THR A 115 -6.10 3.77 -9.12
CA THR A 115 -4.68 4.14 -9.30
C THR A 115 -4.26 5.40 -8.56
N HIS A 116 -4.88 6.52 -8.89
CA HIS A 116 -4.41 7.87 -8.56
C HIS A 116 -5.51 8.79 -8.03
N THR A 117 -6.46 8.22 -7.28
CA THR A 117 -7.59 8.96 -6.69
C THR A 117 -7.37 9.14 -5.18
N SER A 118 -7.67 10.34 -4.67
CA SER A 118 -7.67 10.67 -3.24
C SER A 118 -8.98 11.31 -2.84
N VAL A 119 -9.07 11.75 -1.59
CA VAL A 119 -10.20 12.52 -1.06
C VAL A 119 -9.69 13.84 -0.47
N GLN A 120 -10.46 14.91 -0.65
CA GLN A 120 -10.24 16.22 -0.06
C GLN A 120 -11.59 16.82 0.33
N CYS A 121 -11.59 17.80 1.24
CA CYS A 121 -12.77 18.57 1.61
C CYS A 121 -12.49 20.04 1.32
N VAL A 122 -13.39 20.72 0.62
CA VAL A 122 -13.17 22.11 0.18
C VAL A 122 -14.37 22.95 0.54
N ALA A 123 -14.13 24.14 1.08
CA ALA A 123 -15.20 25.11 1.32
C ALA A 123 -15.90 25.51 0.01
N ARG A 124 -17.21 25.78 0.08
CA ARG A 124 -18.04 26.04 -1.10
C ARG A 124 -17.58 27.24 -1.93
N ASN A 125 -17.22 28.35 -1.29
CA ASN A 125 -16.69 29.53 -1.98
C ASN A 125 -15.44 29.17 -2.79
N LYS A 126 -14.47 28.49 -2.17
CA LYS A 126 -13.23 28.06 -2.82
C LYS A 126 -13.47 27.09 -3.98
N TRP A 127 -14.42 26.18 -3.84
CA TRP A 127 -14.83 25.32 -4.94
C TRP A 127 -15.37 26.13 -6.13
N MET A 128 -16.30 27.04 -5.87
CA MET A 128 -16.96 27.84 -6.91
C MET A 128 -15.98 28.81 -7.58
N ASP A 129 -15.10 29.43 -6.80
CA ASP A 129 -14.20 30.48 -7.28
C ASP A 129 -12.95 29.91 -7.97
N GLU A 130 -12.38 28.82 -7.44
CA GLU A 130 -11.12 28.24 -7.94
C GLU A 130 -11.32 26.96 -8.75
N ILE A 131 -12.01 25.96 -8.19
CA ILE A 131 -11.96 24.60 -8.75
C ILE A 131 -12.91 24.46 -9.94
N ALA A 132 -14.17 24.86 -9.80
CA ALA A 132 -15.21 24.69 -10.80
C ALA A 132 -15.01 25.59 -12.05
N THR A 133 -14.41 26.76 -11.85
CA THR A 133 -14.14 27.77 -12.90
C THR A 133 -12.86 27.47 -13.69
N SER A 134 -11.88 26.80 -13.06
CA SER A 134 -10.62 26.44 -13.70
C SER A 134 -10.78 25.36 -14.75
N SER A 135 -9.83 25.31 -15.70
CA SER A 135 -9.71 24.14 -16.55
C SER A 135 -8.99 23.01 -15.82
N GLN A 136 -9.20 21.77 -16.26
CA GLN A 136 -8.44 20.61 -15.79
C GLN A 136 -6.91 20.82 -15.92
N ARG A 137 -6.46 21.52 -16.96
CA ARG A 137 -5.03 21.84 -17.17
C ARG A 137 -4.49 22.77 -16.09
N ASP A 138 -5.27 23.77 -15.70
CA ASP A 138 -4.86 24.77 -14.70
C ASP A 138 -4.81 24.14 -13.30
N ARG A 139 -5.80 23.29 -12.97
CA ARG A 139 -5.79 22.49 -11.73
C ARG A 139 -4.61 21.51 -11.71
N GLY A 140 -4.30 20.90 -12.86
CA GLY A 140 -3.30 19.84 -12.96
C GLY A 140 -3.78 18.49 -12.43
N PHE A 141 -5.10 18.33 -12.26
CA PHE A 141 -5.80 17.11 -11.90
C PHE A 141 -7.24 17.15 -12.40
N HIS A 142 -7.89 15.99 -12.40
CA HIS A 142 -9.31 15.82 -12.68
C HIS A 142 -10.12 15.72 -11.39
N ILE A 143 -11.40 16.08 -11.45
CA ILE A 143 -12.40 15.68 -10.45
C ILE A 143 -13.04 14.37 -10.91
N ALA A 144 -12.71 13.27 -10.25
CA ALA A 144 -13.36 11.97 -10.49
C ALA A 144 -14.86 12.07 -10.16
N ILE A 145 -15.15 12.46 -8.93
CA ILE A 145 -16.48 12.77 -8.43
C ILE A 145 -16.37 13.77 -7.29
N ALA A 146 -17.37 14.61 -7.11
CA ALA A 146 -17.50 15.52 -5.98
C ALA A 146 -18.96 15.58 -5.51
N PHE A 147 -19.15 15.62 -4.21
CA PHE A 147 -20.43 15.74 -3.54
C PHE A 147 -20.58 17.15 -2.98
N GLU A 148 -21.58 17.89 -3.45
CA GLU A 148 -21.92 19.24 -2.99
C GLU A 148 -22.83 19.15 -1.78
N PHE A 149 -22.41 19.79 -0.69
CA PHE A 149 -23.22 20.07 0.50
C PHE A 149 -23.47 21.59 0.59
N HIS A 150 -24.24 22.04 1.58
CA HIS A 150 -24.59 23.46 1.69
C HIS A 150 -23.35 24.36 1.84
N GLU A 151 -22.38 23.95 2.65
CA GLU A 151 -21.22 24.75 3.03
C GLU A 151 -19.89 24.28 2.42
N PHE A 152 -19.83 23.02 1.97
CA PHE A 152 -18.59 22.39 1.54
C PHE A 152 -18.80 21.37 0.42
N PHE A 153 -17.69 20.91 -0.14
CA PHE A 153 -17.61 19.83 -1.10
C PHE A 153 -16.71 18.73 -0.57
N LEU A 154 -17.18 17.49 -0.63
CA LEU A 154 -16.31 16.31 -0.51
C LEU A 154 -15.90 15.91 -1.92
N ILE A 155 -14.61 16.05 -2.24
CA ILE A 155 -14.10 15.89 -3.60
C ILE A 155 -13.14 14.71 -3.69
N PHE A 156 -13.18 14.01 -4.82
CA PHE A 156 -12.27 12.93 -5.14
C PHE A 156 -11.42 13.31 -6.35
N PRO A 157 -10.28 13.98 -6.17
CA PRO A 157 -9.39 14.31 -7.28
C PRO A 157 -8.68 13.07 -7.80
N SER A 158 -8.46 13.01 -9.12
CA SER A 158 -7.79 11.91 -9.80
C SER A 158 -6.83 12.41 -10.88
N ASN A 159 -5.69 11.73 -11.07
CA ASN A 159 -4.76 12.06 -12.16
C ASN A 159 -5.25 11.57 -13.52
N ASP A 160 -6.05 10.50 -13.56
CA ASP A 160 -6.34 9.73 -14.79
C ASP A 160 -7.82 9.34 -14.94
N LEU A 161 -8.69 9.72 -14.00
CA LEU A 161 -10.09 9.30 -13.93
C LEU A 161 -10.28 7.77 -13.86
N LEU A 162 -9.26 7.03 -13.44
CA LEU A 162 -9.38 5.60 -13.16
C LEU A 162 -9.85 5.41 -11.72
N PHE A 163 -11.15 5.22 -11.57
CA PHE A 163 -11.84 4.90 -10.32
C PHE A 163 -13.13 4.12 -10.62
N GLN A 164 -13.74 3.53 -9.60
CA GLN A 164 -14.99 2.79 -9.76
C GLN A 164 -16.04 3.17 -8.71
N PRO A 165 -17.10 3.91 -9.11
CA PRO A 165 -18.20 4.27 -8.23
C PRO A 165 -19.25 3.16 -8.16
N TYR A 166 -19.92 2.97 -7.03
CA TYR A 166 -21.06 2.07 -6.92
C TYR A 166 -22.11 2.68 -6.00
N TRP A 167 -23.37 2.58 -6.40
CA TRP A 167 -24.52 3.00 -5.60
C TRP A 167 -25.35 1.78 -5.26
N ALA A 168 -25.84 1.71 -4.03
CA ALA A 168 -26.77 0.66 -3.61
C ALA A 168 -27.72 1.19 -2.53
N SER A 169 -28.93 0.63 -2.45
CA SER A 169 -29.87 0.90 -1.36
C SER A 169 -29.52 0.15 -0.07
N ASP A 170 -28.72 -0.90 -0.17
CA ASP A 170 -28.26 -1.70 0.96
C ASP A 170 -26.75 -1.92 0.86
N ARG A 171 -26.07 -1.84 2.01
CA ARG A 171 -24.62 -2.00 2.10
C ARG A 171 -24.15 -3.36 1.57
N SER A 172 -24.91 -4.43 1.80
CA SER A 172 -24.56 -5.79 1.37
C SER A 172 -24.54 -5.98 -0.15
N LEU A 173 -25.19 -5.07 -0.90
CA LEU A 173 -25.20 -5.07 -2.36
C LEU A 173 -23.98 -4.36 -2.98
N LEU A 174 -23.21 -3.63 -2.17
CA LEU A 174 -21.96 -3.05 -2.63
C LEU A 174 -20.93 -4.15 -2.90
N PRO A 175 -20.03 -3.98 -3.89
CA PRO A 175 -18.98 -4.94 -4.19
C PRO A 175 -17.81 -4.90 -3.18
N VAL A 176 -18.10 -4.63 -1.91
CA VAL A 176 -17.13 -4.59 -0.84
C VAL A 176 -16.99 -6.00 -0.28
N LYS A 177 -15.97 -6.71 -0.77
CA LYS A 177 -15.73 -8.11 -0.37
C LYS A 177 -14.92 -8.27 0.92
N SER A 178 -14.33 -7.18 1.43
CA SER A 178 -13.37 -7.21 2.51
C SER A 178 -13.87 -6.53 3.78
N PHE A 179 -13.36 -7.01 4.91
CA PHE A 179 -13.69 -6.55 6.26
C PHE A 179 -12.54 -5.73 6.86
N ASN A 180 -12.82 -5.03 7.96
CA ASN A 180 -11.79 -4.30 8.67
C ASN A 180 -10.97 -5.28 9.53
N ILE A 181 -9.77 -5.66 9.06
CA ILE A 181 -8.86 -6.60 9.73
C ILE A 181 -8.54 -6.17 11.18
N HIS A 182 -8.53 -4.86 11.45
CA HIS A 182 -8.25 -4.32 12.78
C HIS A 182 -9.27 -4.79 13.82
N ILE A 183 -10.55 -4.85 13.43
CA ILE A 183 -11.69 -5.14 14.32
C ILE A 183 -12.19 -6.59 14.13
N GLN A 184 -12.09 -7.12 12.92
CA GLN A 184 -12.67 -8.42 12.52
C GLN A 184 -11.58 -9.48 12.28
N TYR A 185 -10.56 -9.53 13.16
CA TYR A 185 -9.39 -10.40 12.98
C TYR A 185 -9.74 -11.90 12.95
N CYS A 186 -10.67 -12.40 13.78
CA CYS A 186 -11.07 -13.82 13.70
C CYS A 186 -11.69 -14.17 12.34
N LYS A 187 -12.49 -13.25 11.78
CA LYS A 187 -13.05 -13.42 10.43
C LYS A 187 -11.93 -13.43 9.38
N PHE A 188 -10.93 -12.56 9.53
CA PHE A 188 -9.73 -12.58 8.69
C PHE A 188 -9.06 -13.96 8.68
N LEU A 189 -8.76 -14.50 9.86
CA LEU A 189 -8.10 -15.80 9.99
C LEU A 189 -8.93 -16.93 9.38
N SER A 190 -10.26 -16.89 9.56
CA SER A 190 -11.18 -17.86 8.94
C SER A 190 -11.13 -17.80 7.41
N ASP A 191 -11.09 -16.59 6.86
CA ASP A 191 -11.07 -16.39 5.41
C ASP A 191 -9.71 -16.77 4.81
N VAL A 192 -8.60 -16.54 5.53
CA VAL A 192 -7.26 -17.06 5.18
C VAL A 192 -7.26 -18.59 5.18
N ALA A 193 -7.74 -19.24 6.25
CA ALA A 193 -7.79 -20.70 6.34
C ALA A 193 -8.61 -21.33 5.19
N ARG A 194 -9.81 -20.81 4.92
CA ARG A 194 -10.67 -21.28 3.83
C ARG A 194 -10.00 -21.07 2.46
N TRP A 195 -9.31 -19.96 2.28
CA TRP A 195 -8.58 -19.69 1.05
C TRP A 195 -7.42 -20.67 0.85
N ILE A 196 -6.61 -20.94 1.88
CA ILE A 196 -5.53 -21.94 1.81
C ILE A 196 -6.11 -23.30 1.43
N ASP A 197 -7.20 -23.73 2.08
CA ASP A 197 -7.86 -25.00 1.78
C ASP A 197 -8.32 -25.09 0.31
N LYS A 198 -9.04 -24.05 -0.17
CA LYS A 198 -9.48 -23.94 -1.57
C LYS A 198 -8.30 -24.01 -2.55
N ARG A 199 -7.16 -23.40 -2.21
CA ARG A 199 -5.94 -23.45 -3.03
C ARG A 199 -5.33 -24.85 -3.06
N LYS A 200 -5.30 -25.56 -1.92
CA LYS A 200 -4.80 -26.95 -1.82
C LYS A 200 -5.67 -27.95 -2.59
N GLN A 201 -6.99 -27.75 -2.60
CA GLN A 201 -7.94 -28.63 -3.29
C GLN A 201 -8.00 -28.43 -4.80
N LYS A 202 -7.47 -27.32 -5.33
CA LYS A 202 -7.49 -27.03 -6.76
C LYS A 202 -6.57 -28.01 -7.51
N LYS A 203 -7.17 -28.92 -8.30
CA LYS A 203 -6.45 -29.86 -9.17
C LYS A 203 -5.40 -29.12 -10.03
N ASN A 204 -4.20 -29.69 -10.13
CA ASN A 204 -3.06 -29.15 -10.89
C ASN A 204 -2.51 -27.79 -10.38
N CYS A 205 -2.91 -27.32 -9.19
CA CYS A 205 -2.30 -26.13 -8.59
C CYS A 205 -1.04 -26.53 -7.82
N LEU A 206 0.13 -26.39 -8.45
CA LEU A 206 1.40 -26.72 -7.80
C LEU A 206 1.82 -25.72 -6.70
N ARG A 207 1.18 -24.55 -6.62
CA ARG A 207 1.46 -23.48 -5.63
C ARG A 207 2.95 -23.08 -5.56
N ASN A 208 3.62 -23.14 -6.71
CA ASN A 208 5.03 -22.78 -6.90
C ASN A 208 5.25 -21.29 -7.22
N GLY A 209 4.18 -20.51 -7.37
CA GLY A 209 4.28 -19.06 -7.59
C GLY A 209 4.84 -18.36 -6.36
N LEU A 210 5.43 -17.16 -6.53
CA LEU A 210 5.89 -16.36 -5.40
C LEU A 210 4.71 -16.01 -4.50
N ALA A 211 4.83 -16.26 -3.20
CA ALA A 211 3.76 -15.98 -2.24
C ALA A 211 3.34 -14.50 -2.27
N CYS A 212 4.31 -13.59 -2.43
CA CYS A 212 4.05 -12.15 -2.50
C CYS A 212 3.21 -11.74 -3.72
N GLU A 213 3.33 -12.41 -4.87
CA GLU A 213 2.48 -12.15 -6.04
C GLU A 213 1.08 -12.75 -5.83
N VAL A 214 0.98 -13.97 -5.29
CA VAL A 214 -0.29 -14.64 -5.00
C VAL A 214 -1.15 -13.84 -4.02
N ILE A 215 -0.55 -13.32 -2.94
CA ILE A 215 -1.24 -12.45 -1.97
C ILE A 215 -1.83 -11.22 -2.65
N ARG A 216 -1.10 -10.61 -3.58
CA ARG A 216 -1.54 -9.39 -4.26
C ARG A 216 -2.63 -9.63 -5.30
N GLU A 217 -2.73 -10.85 -5.81
CA GLU A 217 -3.78 -11.27 -6.75
C GLU A 217 -5.06 -11.66 -6.01
N GLU A 218 -4.98 -12.08 -4.76
CA GLU A 218 -6.11 -12.50 -3.94
C GLU A 218 -6.71 -11.35 -3.13
N GLU A 219 -7.43 -10.48 -3.81
CA GLU A 219 -8.04 -9.27 -3.23
C GLU A 219 -9.15 -9.55 -2.20
N GLU A 220 -9.80 -10.73 -2.27
CA GLU A 220 -10.90 -11.07 -1.34
C GLU A 220 -10.38 -11.29 0.08
N VAL A 221 -9.17 -11.83 0.23
CA VAL A 221 -8.55 -12.16 1.53
C VAL A 221 -7.52 -11.11 1.91
N TRP A 222 -6.66 -10.72 0.97
CA TRP A 222 -5.53 -9.82 1.17
C TRP A 222 -5.81 -8.44 0.57
N GLY A 223 -7.06 -7.99 0.70
CA GLY A 223 -7.53 -6.72 0.17
C GLY A 223 -6.61 -5.57 0.56
N GLY A 224 -6.34 -4.67 -0.39
CA GLY A 224 -5.48 -3.51 -0.14
C GLY A 224 -3.98 -3.78 -0.14
N VAL A 225 -3.52 -5.04 -0.10
CA VAL A 225 -2.09 -5.36 -0.21
C VAL A 225 -1.65 -5.16 -1.66
N GLY A 226 -0.72 -4.23 -1.90
CA GLY A 226 -0.13 -3.99 -3.21
C GLY A 226 1.37 -4.21 -3.23
N VAL A 227 2.07 -3.50 -4.12
CA VAL A 227 3.51 -3.71 -4.39
C VAL A 227 4.33 -3.36 -3.17
N TYR A 228 4.06 -2.21 -2.55
CA TYR A 228 4.91 -1.75 -1.46
C TYR A 228 4.48 -2.37 -0.14
N THR A 229 3.18 -2.53 0.10
CA THR A 229 2.67 -3.16 1.32
C THR A 229 3.20 -4.59 1.43
N VAL A 230 3.20 -5.39 0.37
CA VAL A 230 3.71 -6.77 0.47
C VAL A 230 5.20 -6.83 0.84
N CYS A 231 6.01 -5.86 0.39
CA CYS A 231 7.42 -5.80 0.77
C CYS A 231 7.58 -5.51 2.27
N GLU A 232 6.78 -4.58 2.80
CA GLU A 232 6.76 -4.25 4.23
C GLU A 232 6.26 -5.43 5.08
N LEU A 233 5.20 -6.11 4.65
CA LEU A 233 4.66 -7.27 5.37
C LEU A 233 5.66 -8.43 5.45
N PHE A 234 6.36 -8.73 4.36
CA PHE A 234 7.37 -9.79 4.36
C PHE A 234 8.58 -9.42 5.21
N PHE A 235 8.97 -8.13 5.21
CA PHE A 235 10.01 -7.65 6.11
C PHE A 235 9.61 -7.81 7.58
N ASP A 236 8.42 -7.37 7.97
CA ASP A 236 7.90 -7.46 9.35
C ASP A 236 7.73 -8.92 9.81
N ALA A 237 7.25 -9.79 8.90
CA ALA A 237 7.11 -11.22 9.15
C ALA A 237 8.46 -11.98 9.14
N GLY A 238 9.57 -11.33 8.77
CA GLY A 238 10.88 -11.96 8.62
C GLY A 238 10.95 -13.00 7.51
N LEU A 239 10.13 -12.85 6.47
CA LEU A 239 10.00 -13.80 5.36
C LEU A 239 10.75 -13.29 4.13
N SER A 240 11.38 -14.21 3.40
CA SER A 240 11.95 -13.87 2.09
C SER A 240 10.84 -13.68 1.06
N LEU A 241 10.90 -12.59 0.27
CA LEU A 241 9.97 -12.34 -0.85
C LEU A 241 10.04 -13.41 -1.94
N PHE A 242 11.04 -14.29 -1.89
CA PHE A 242 11.28 -15.35 -2.88
C PHE A 242 10.75 -16.72 -2.45
N LEU A 243 10.08 -16.80 -1.30
CA LEU A 243 9.35 -18.00 -0.90
C LEU A 243 8.15 -18.21 -1.83
N THR A 244 7.90 -19.47 -2.13
CA THR A 244 6.68 -19.85 -2.86
C THR A 244 5.44 -19.80 -1.98
N GLU A 245 4.27 -19.74 -2.62
CA GLU A 245 2.97 -19.85 -1.97
C GLU A 245 2.95 -21.07 -1.03
N LYS A 246 3.38 -22.23 -1.51
CA LYS A 246 3.43 -23.45 -0.70
C LYS A 246 4.33 -23.30 0.53
N GLU A 247 5.56 -22.82 0.36
CA GLU A 247 6.52 -22.67 1.47
C GLU A 247 6.05 -21.72 2.58
N VAL A 248 5.16 -20.77 2.26
CA VAL A 248 4.56 -19.87 3.23
C VAL A 248 3.32 -20.49 3.86
N PHE A 249 2.39 -20.99 3.04
CA PHE A 249 1.04 -21.37 3.45
C PHE A 249 0.85 -22.85 3.80
N ASP A 250 1.88 -23.69 3.64
CA ASP A 250 1.94 -25.02 4.26
C ASP A 250 2.82 -25.01 5.52
N CYS A 251 3.29 -23.82 5.95
CA CYS A 251 4.04 -23.62 7.18
C CYS A 251 3.21 -22.76 8.17
N PRO A 252 2.69 -23.35 9.26
CA PRO A 252 1.86 -22.63 10.22
C PRO A 252 2.51 -21.35 10.77
N SER A 253 3.79 -21.44 11.16
CA SER A 253 4.54 -20.29 11.69
C SER A 253 4.69 -19.14 10.69
N ARG A 254 5.03 -19.44 9.43
CA ARG A 254 5.19 -18.40 8.39
C ARG A 254 3.86 -17.72 8.07
N THR A 255 2.78 -18.51 7.98
CA THR A 255 1.44 -17.96 7.76
C THR A 255 1.00 -17.08 8.92
N ALA A 256 1.21 -17.55 10.16
CA ALA A 256 0.90 -16.80 11.36
C ALA A 256 1.67 -15.47 11.42
N ARG A 257 2.99 -15.49 11.18
CA ARG A 257 3.81 -14.27 11.11
C ARG A 257 3.30 -13.28 10.06
N LEU A 258 2.89 -13.75 8.90
CA LEU A 258 2.34 -12.90 7.84
C LEU A 258 0.98 -12.29 8.22
N CYS A 259 0.10 -13.08 8.86
CA CYS A 259 -1.19 -12.59 9.34
C CYS A 259 -1.02 -11.55 10.45
N GLU A 260 -0.06 -11.76 11.36
CA GLU A 260 0.26 -10.80 12.42
C GLU A 260 0.95 -9.55 11.88
N ALA A 261 1.85 -9.69 10.91
CA ALA A 261 2.46 -8.55 10.21
C ALA A 261 1.39 -7.66 9.56
N LEU A 262 0.39 -8.26 8.91
CA LEU A 262 -0.71 -7.51 8.32
C LEU A 262 -1.55 -6.80 9.39
N TRP A 263 -1.90 -7.47 10.48
CA TRP A 263 -2.63 -6.83 11.57
C TRP A 263 -1.83 -5.68 12.18
N CYS A 264 -0.54 -5.86 12.48
CA CYS A 264 0.35 -4.80 12.98
C CYS A 264 0.46 -3.62 12.01
N TYR A 265 0.59 -3.91 10.72
CA TYR A 265 0.64 -2.88 9.69
C TYR A 265 -0.64 -2.03 9.67
N VAL A 266 -1.80 -2.69 9.72
CA VAL A 266 -3.10 -2.02 9.79
C VAL A 266 -3.23 -1.26 11.10
N HIS A 267 -2.96 -1.88 12.25
CA HIS A 267 -3.05 -1.26 13.57
C HIS A 267 -2.22 0.03 13.64
N ARG A 268 -0.94 -0.02 13.25
CA ARG A 268 -0.07 1.16 13.19
C ARG A 268 -0.65 2.23 12.28
N SER A 269 -1.22 1.85 11.14
CA SER A 269 -1.87 2.80 10.23
C SER A 269 -3.07 3.50 10.88
N TRP A 270 -3.86 2.79 11.67
CA TRP A 270 -4.99 3.36 12.41
C TRP A 270 -4.55 4.31 13.53
N THR A 271 -3.50 3.96 14.26
CA THR A 271 -3.10 4.70 15.48
C THR A 271 -2.09 5.81 15.21
N GLY A 272 -1.17 5.62 14.24
CA GLY A 272 -0.05 6.53 14.00
C GLY A 272 -0.15 7.38 12.74
N LEU A 273 -0.82 6.91 11.69
CA LEU A 273 -0.76 7.57 10.38
C LEU A 273 -1.40 8.96 10.39
N TRP A 274 -2.43 9.16 11.21
CA TRP A 274 -3.10 10.46 11.31
C TRP A 274 -2.15 11.57 11.81
N GLY A 275 -1.20 11.25 12.69
CA GLY A 275 -0.18 12.18 13.14
C GLY A 275 0.76 12.67 12.02
N LEU A 276 0.90 11.89 10.93
CA LEU A 276 1.63 12.29 9.74
C LEU A 276 0.77 13.14 8.78
N VAL A 277 -0.50 12.76 8.62
CA VAL A 277 -1.40 13.34 7.61
C VAL A 277 -2.00 14.65 8.07
N ARG A 278 -2.51 14.71 9.31
CA ARG A 278 -3.20 15.88 9.86
C ARG A 278 -2.38 17.18 9.77
N PRO A 279 -1.06 17.21 10.06
CA PRO A 279 -0.27 18.43 9.95
C PRO A 279 -0.11 18.97 8.52
N ALA A 280 -0.41 18.15 7.50
CA ALA A 280 -0.38 18.56 6.10
C ALA A 280 -1.75 19.03 5.58
N LEU A 281 -2.79 19.01 6.41
CA LEU A 281 -4.12 19.51 6.05
C LEU A 281 -4.22 21.01 6.31
N HIS A 282 -4.58 21.74 5.28
CA HIS A 282 -4.81 23.18 5.32
C HIS A 282 -6.11 23.50 4.57
N ASP A 283 -7.06 24.14 5.23
CA ASP A 283 -8.39 24.45 4.70
C ASP A 283 -9.10 23.24 4.06
N GLY A 284 -9.01 22.08 4.72
CA GLY A 284 -9.59 20.82 4.26
C GLY A 284 -8.86 20.13 3.10
N MET A 285 -7.75 20.70 2.62
CA MET A 285 -6.94 20.14 1.53
C MET A 285 -5.54 19.72 2.01
N LEU A 286 -5.02 18.61 1.48
CA LEU A 286 -3.61 18.24 1.68
C LEU A 286 -2.70 19.22 0.92
N ALA A 287 -1.79 19.87 1.64
CA ALA A 287 -0.74 20.72 1.08
C ALA A 287 0.63 20.41 1.71
N PRO A 288 1.13 19.16 1.60
CA PRO A 288 2.30 18.74 2.35
C PRO A 288 3.58 19.42 1.86
N THR A 289 4.41 19.86 2.80
CA THR A 289 5.77 20.35 2.53
C THR A 289 6.70 19.22 2.10
N LEU A 290 7.85 19.57 1.52
CA LEU A 290 8.87 18.57 1.16
C LEU A 290 9.30 17.72 2.36
N ASP A 291 9.49 18.36 3.52
CA ASP A 291 9.89 17.66 4.74
C ASP A 291 8.78 16.75 5.26
N GLN A 292 7.52 17.21 5.24
CA GLN A 292 6.36 16.38 5.60
C GLN A 292 6.28 15.12 4.73
N ARG A 293 6.46 15.26 3.41
CA ARG A 293 6.53 14.14 2.46
C ARG A 293 7.66 13.18 2.79
N LEU A 294 8.86 13.70 3.04
CA LEU A 294 10.03 12.87 3.40
C LEU A 294 9.89 12.16 4.74
N ARG A 295 9.09 12.67 5.69
CA ARG A 295 8.79 11.97 6.95
C ARG A 295 8.06 10.65 6.74
N TYR A 296 7.31 10.48 5.65
CA TYR A 296 6.70 9.18 5.33
C TYR A 296 7.75 8.09 5.07
N LEU A 297 8.98 8.44 4.68
CA LEU A 297 10.05 7.45 4.55
C LEU A 297 10.38 6.73 5.85
N ASN A 298 10.11 7.36 7.00
CA ASN A 298 10.27 6.76 8.32
C ASN A 298 9.14 5.76 8.63
N TRP A 299 8.02 5.85 7.91
CA TRP A 299 6.91 4.89 7.99
C TRP A 299 7.23 3.56 7.31
N LEU A 300 8.06 3.61 6.26
CA LEU A 300 8.48 2.44 5.50
C LEU A 300 9.72 1.83 6.13
N HIS A 301 9.78 0.51 6.24
CA HIS A 301 10.96 -0.22 6.67
C HIS A 301 11.91 -0.50 5.51
N VAL A 302 11.41 -0.96 4.36
CA VAL A 302 12.28 -1.48 3.28
C VAL A 302 11.99 -0.87 1.91
N PHE A 303 10.74 -0.54 1.61
CA PHE A 303 10.33 -0.15 0.27
C PHE A 303 10.90 1.21 -0.15
N ALA A 304 11.52 1.24 -1.33
CA ALA A 304 12.10 2.44 -1.93
C ALA A 304 13.10 3.20 -1.03
N LYS A 305 13.79 2.46 -0.14
CA LYS A 305 14.82 2.98 0.75
C LYS A 305 16.22 2.60 0.25
N ASP A 306 17.13 3.55 0.39
CA ASP A 306 18.57 3.36 0.18
C ASP A 306 19.19 2.61 1.36
N ARG A 307 18.74 2.93 2.58
CA ARG A 307 19.17 2.29 3.81
C ARG A 307 17.97 1.97 4.69
N THR A 308 17.99 0.78 5.28
CA THR A 308 17.06 0.37 6.32
C THR A 308 17.81 0.12 7.62
N ARG A 309 17.18 0.47 8.74
CA ARG A 309 17.71 0.24 10.08
C ARG A 309 17.07 -1.03 10.61
N VAL A 310 17.88 -1.98 11.06
CA VAL A 310 17.42 -3.24 11.64
C VAL A 310 18.02 -3.43 13.03
N PRO A 311 17.28 -4.07 13.96
CA PRO A 311 17.85 -4.52 15.23
C PRO A 311 19.05 -5.45 15.02
N GLN A 312 19.97 -5.46 15.97
CA GLN A 312 21.18 -6.29 15.91
C GLN A 312 20.84 -7.76 15.67
N ARG A 313 19.85 -8.28 16.40
CA ARG A 313 19.36 -9.67 16.29
C ARG A 313 18.95 -10.02 14.85
N MET A 314 18.16 -9.16 14.20
CA MET A 314 17.77 -9.34 12.80
C MET A 314 18.98 -9.34 11.85
N GLY A 315 19.94 -8.44 12.08
CA GLY A 315 21.18 -8.38 11.31
C GLY A 315 22.03 -9.65 11.43
N GLU A 316 22.16 -10.20 12.64
CA GLU A 316 22.85 -11.47 12.89
C GLU A 316 22.14 -12.67 12.25
N LEU A 317 20.80 -12.68 12.29
CA LEU A 317 19.99 -13.69 11.60
C LEU A 317 20.19 -13.60 10.08
N LEU A 318 20.27 -12.38 9.52
CA LEU A 318 20.54 -12.19 8.10
C LEU A 318 21.92 -12.71 7.71
N ASP A 319 22.97 -12.38 8.46
CA ASP A 319 24.33 -12.87 8.18
C ASP A 319 24.38 -14.40 8.18
N ARG A 320 23.71 -15.05 9.14
CA ARG A 320 23.60 -16.51 9.22
C ARG A 320 22.79 -17.10 8.07
N TYR A 321 21.70 -16.45 7.68
CA TYR A 321 20.91 -16.84 6.51
C TYR A 321 21.75 -16.82 5.24
N LEU A 322 22.47 -15.72 5.00
CA LEU A 322 23.38 -15.56 3.85
C LEU A 322 24.51 -16.60 3.87
N HIS A 323 25.11 -16.84 5.04
CA HIS A 323 26.14 -17.86 5.21
C HIS A 323 25.60 -19.26 4.88
N SER A 324 24.42 -19.60 5.41
CA SER A 324 23.77 -20.91 5.19
C SER A 324 23.46 -21.14 3.72
N MET A 325 22.93 -20.14 3.01
CA MET A 325 22.70 -20.25 1.56
C MET A 325 23.98 -20.51 0.78
N ARG A 326 25.05 -19.75 1.06
CA ARG A 326 26.37 -19.96 0.41
C ARG A 326 26.93 -21.35 0.69
N PHE A 327 26.84 -21.80 1.93
CA PHE A 327 27.29 -23.14 2.33
C PHE A 327 26.51 -24.23 1.59
N LEU A 328 25.18 -24.13 1.52
CA LEU A 328 24.33 -25.08 0.80
C LEU A 328 24.67 -25.11 -0.70
N ASP A 329 24.94 -23.97 -1.33
CA ASP A 329 25.39 -23.90 -2.72
C ASP A 329 26.74 -24.60 -2.94
N ILE A 330 27.70 -24.40 -2.05
CA ILE A 330 29.03 -25.04 -2.10
C ILE A 330 28.89 -26.55 -1.93
N GLN A 331 28.13 -26.99 -0.91
CA GLN A 331 27.87 -28.41 -0.66
C GLN A 331 27.15 -29.09 -1.83
N CYS A 332 26.23 -28.38 -2.48
CA CYS A 332 25.55 -28.88 -3.67
C CYS A 332 26.56 -29.20 -4.78
N VAL A 333 27.52 -28.30 -5.03
CA VAL A 333 28.58 -28.51 -6.03
C VAL A 333 29.52 -29.64 -5.64
N GLN A 334 30.02 -29.64 -4.41
CA GLN A 334 31.01 -30.61 -3.94
C GLN A 334 30.45 -32.04 -3.96
N ASN A 335 29.19 -32.22 -3.56
CA ASN A 335 28.53 -33.52 -3.57
C ASN A 335 27.99 -33.93 -4.95
N ARG A 336 28.34 -33.20 -6.02
CA ARG A 336 27.84 -33.39 -7.38
C ARG A 336 26.30 -33.46 -7.46
N ARG A 337 25.62 -32.80 -6.52
CA ARG A 337 24.16 -32.67 -6.52
C ARG A 337 23.79 -31.54 -7.46
N LYS A 338 22.73 -31.75 -8.24
CA LYS A 338 22.23 -30.69 -9.12
C LYS A 338 21.56 -29.56 -8.33
N HIS A 339 20.90 -29.91 -7.23
CA HIS A 339 20.08 -29.01 -6.45
C HIS A 339 20.14 -29.33 -4.94
N TRP A 340 19.83 -28.33 -4.12
CA TRP A 340 19.52 -28.46 -2.70
C TRP A 340 18.08 -27.99 -2.44
N TYR A 341 17.45 -28.52 -1.38
CA TYR A 341 16.04 -28.28 -1.08
C TYR A 341 15.88 -27.36 0.13
N ARG A 342 14.96 -26.40 0.05
CA ARG A 342 14.71 -25.40 1.11
C ARG A 342 13.97 -25.96 2.31
N GLU A 343 13.04 -26.89 2.08
CA GLU A 343 12.29 -27.57 3.15
C GLU A 343 13.04 -28.78 3.74
N GLY A 344 14.14 -29.22 3.10
CA GLY A 344 14.89 -30.40 3.53
C GLY A 344 15.95 -30.09 4.58
N ARG A 345 16.04 -30.93 5.63
CA ARG A 345 17.21 -30.95 6.52
C ARG A 345 18.36 -31.66 5.80
N ILE A 346 19.28 -30.91 5.20
CA ILE A 346 20.57 -31.48 4.79
C ILE A 346 21.46 -31.53 6.03
N ALA A 347 21.43 -32.68 6.72
CA ALA A 347 22.24 -33.24 7.82
C ALA A 347 22.96 -32.34 8.87
N SER A 348 23.23 -31.06 8.61
CA SER A 348 23.90 -30.12 9.52
C SER A 348 23.50 -28.66 9.34
N VAL A 349 22.79 -28.26 8.27
CA VAL A 349 22.44 -26.85 8.02
C VAL A 349 20.94 -26.68 7.80
N THR A 350 20.34 -25.84 8.64
CA THR A 350 18.94 -25.41 8.54
C THR A 350 18.92 -23.96 8.10
N LEU A 351 18.09 -23.66 7.10
CA LEU A 351 17.85 -22.29 6.66
C LEU A 351 16.76 -21.65 7.53
N PHE A 352 17.17 -20.77 8.44
CA PHE A 352 16.26 -20.05 9.34
C PHE A 352 15.81 -18.72 8.74
N ASP A 353 14.55 -18.36 9.00
CA ASP A 353 13.99 -17.09 8.57
C ASP A 353 14.57 -15.90 9.38
N VAL A 354 14.65 -14.73 8.75
CA VAL A 354 15.25 -13.50 9.32
C VAL A 354 14.19 -12.71 10.08
N PHE A 355 13.68 -13.31 11.17
CA PHE A 355 12.53 -12.79 11.91
C PHE A 355 12.91 -11.98 13.14
N GLU A 356 12.21 -10.86 13.33
CA GLU A 356 12.39 -9.95 14.45
C GLU A 356 11.04 -9.66 15.12
N PRO A 357 10.75 -10.31 16.26
CA PRO A 357 9.47 -10.20 16.98
C PRO A 357 9.07 -8.77 17.36
N ALA A 358 10.02 -7.84 17.51
CA ALA A 358 9.73 -6.45 17.85
C ALA A 358 8.87 -5.73 16.79
N PHE A 359 8.88 -6.17 15.53
CA PHE A 359 7.97 -5.61 14.52
C PHE A 359 6.52 -6.08 14.69
N LEU A 360 6.29 -7.15 15.46
CA LEU A 360 4.98 -7.74 15.73
C LEU A 360 4.50 -7.53 17.18
N GLU A 361 5.15 -6.64 17.93
CA GLU A 361 4.84 -6.39 19.36
C GLU A 361 3.35 -6.13 19.60
N GLU A 362 2.77 -5.18 18.86
CA GLU A 362 1.35 -4.82 19.01
C GLU A 362 0.39 -5.99 18.72
N ALA A 363 0.78 -6.90 17.83
CA ALA A 363 0.00 -8.09 17.50
C ALA A 363 0.02 -9.13 18.62
N PHE A 364 1.05 -9.11 19.47
CA PHE A 364 1.13 -9.98 20.65
C PHE A 364 0.35 -9.41 21.84
N ASP A 365 0.08 -8.10 21.83
CA ASP A 365 -0.60 -7.36 22.90
C ASP A 365 -2.00 -6.87 22.49
N LYS A 366 -2.67 -7.54 21.54
CA LYS A 366 -4.02 -7.16 21.14
C LYS A 366 -4.98 -7.15 22.33
N ALA A 367 -5.65 -6.02 22.52
CA ALA A 367 -6.65 -5.86 23.57
C ALA A 367 -7.99 -6.53 23.20
N GLY A 368 -8.87 -6.68 24.19
CA GLY A 368 -10.28 -7.03 23.97
C GLY A 368 -10.53 -8.49 23.59
N GLY A 369 -9.65 -9.41 23.97
CA GLY A 369 -9.82 -10.84 23.70
C GLY A 369 -9.61 -11.26 22.25
N VAL A 370 -9.04 -10.38 21.42
CA VAL A 370 -8.66 -10.71 20.04
C VAL A 370 -7.50 -11.72 20.09
N PRO A 371 -7.57 -12.86 19.38
CA PRO A 371 -6.51 -13.86 19.43
C PRO A 371 -5.20 -13.32 18.84
N ASN A 372 -4.08 -13.84 19.37
CA ASN A 372 -2.77 -13.72 18.76
C ASN A 372 -2.25 -15.10 18.39
N LEU A 373 -1.36 -15.15 17.40
CA LEU A 373 -0.84 -16.39 16.82
C LEU A 373 0.56 -16.72 17.34
N GLY A 374 0.96 -16.19 18.49
CA GLY A 374 2.31 -16.39 19.05
C GLY A 374 2.67 -17.88 19.21
N HIS A 375 1.70 -18.72 19.60
CA HIS A 375 1.90 -20.16 19.73
C HIS A 375 2.17 -20.84 18.38
N LEU A 376 1.52 -20.44 17.28
CA LEU A 376 1.84 -20.93 15.93
C LEU A 376 3.21 -20.41 15.44
N ILE A 377 3.57 -19.17 15.80
CA ILE A 377 4.81 -18.54 15.36
C ILE A 377 6.03 -19.23 15.98
N PHE A 378 6.05 -19.37 17.31
CA PHE A 378 7.20 -19.85 18.07
C PHE A 378 7.13 -21.34 18.45
N GLY A 379 5.96 -21.96 18.29
CA GLY A 379 5.62 -23.22 18.95
C GLY A 379 5.17 -22.97 20.39
N GLU A 380 4.22 -23.77 20.86
CA GLU A 380 3.54 -23.61 22.14
C GLU A 380 4.50 -23.53 23.34
N ALA A 381 5.48 -24.43 23.40
CA ALA A 381 6.46 -24.46 24.49
C ALA A 381 7.34 -23.20 24.53
N ASN A 382 7.84 -22.75 23.38
CA ASN A 382 8.64 -21.53 23.31
C ASN A 382 7.80 -20.28 23.58
N TRP A 383 6.55 -20.26 23.12
CA TRP A 383 5.67 -19.13 23.36
C TRP A 383 5.39 -18.95 24.85
N ARG A 384 5.04 -20.03 25.57
CA ARG A 384 4.89 -20.01 27.04
C ARG A 384 6.16 -19.50 27.74
N ARG A 385 7.34 -19.93 27.28
CA ARG A 385 8.64 -19.47 27.81
C ARG A 385 8.89 -17.99 27.54
N LEU A 386 8.58 -17.50 26.35
CA LEU A 386 8.83 -16.12 25.90
C LEU A 386 7.83 -15.11 26.48
N ARG A 387 6.64 -15.57 26.88
CA ARG A 387 5.54 -14.76 27.40
C ARG A 387 4.86 -15.42 28.61
N PRO A 388 5.55 -15.60 29.76
CA PRO A 388 4.98 -16.28 30.92
C PRO A 388 3.74 -15.59 31.50
N SER A 389 3.69 -14.26 31.40
CA SER A 389 2.59 -13.42 31.90
C SER A 389 1.40 -13.30 30.94
N ALA A 390 1.58 -13.65 29.66
CA ALA A 390 0.43 -13.85 28.79
C ALA A 390 -0.09 -15.25 29.07
N SER A 391 -0.79 -15.38 30.20
CA SER A 391 -1.74 -16.47 30.39
C SER A 391 -2.76 -16.34 29.28
N ILE A 392 -2.49 -16.98 28.14
CA ILE A 392 -3.54 -17.24 27.17
C ILE A 392 -4.53 -18.09 27.96
N PRO A 393 -5.77 -17.63 28.17
CA PRO A 393 -6.79 -18.52 28.74
C PRO A 393 -6.71 -19.82 27.95
N GLU A 394 -6.67 -20.99 28.61
CA GLU A 394 -6.54 -22.27 27.88
C GLU A 394 -7.62 -22.39 26.79
N ASP A 395 -8.78 -21.77 27.00
CA ASP A 395 -9.88 -21.63 26.04
C ASP A 395 -9.55 -20.76 24.81
N ALA A 396 -8.65 -19.79 24.92
CA ALA A 396 -8.28 -18.88 23.82
C ALA A 396 -7.23 -19.47 22.87
N VAL A 397 -6.40 -20.44 23.30
CA VAL A 397 -5.56 -21.24 22.39
C VAL A 397 -6.43 -22.16 21.53
N ASN A 398 -7.56 -22.61 22.07
CA ASN A 398 -8.45 -23.60 21.45
C ASN A 398 -9.42 -23.02 20.40
N MET A 399 -9.34 -21.73 20.04
CA MET A 399 -10.44 -21.09 19.30
C MET A 399 -10.02 -20.20 18.11
N ASP A 400 -8.73 -20.00 17.82
CA ASP A 400 -8.39 -19.24 16.61
C ASP A 400 -8.57 -20.11 15.33
N PRO A 401 -9.26 -19.59 14.29
CA PRO A 401 -9.60 -20.38 13.11
C PRO A 401 -8.41 -20.96 12.35
N LEU A 402 -7.24 -20.32 12.42
CA LEU A 402 -6.06 -20.73 11.66
C LEU A 402 -5.34 -21.91 12.33
N THR A 403 -5.26 -21.92 13.67
CA THR A 403 -4.76 -23.06 14.44
C THR A 403 -5.61 -24.30 14.21
N LEU A 404 -6.94 -24.16 14.33
CA LEU A 404 -7.89 -25.25 14.08
C LEU A 404 -7.73 -25.82 12.68
N PHE A 405 -7.60 -24.94 11.68
CA PHE A 405 -7.33 -25.36 10.30
C PHE A 405 -6.09 -26.25 10.21
N TYR A 406 -4.92 -25.80 10.71
CA TYR A 406 -3.68 -26.54 10.58
C TYR A 406 -3.66 -27.85 11.39
N GLN A 407 -4.32 -27.89 12.56
CA GLN A 407 -4.49 -29.14 13.33
C GLN A 407 -5.25 -30.21 12.54
N MET A 408 -6.20 -29.80 11.68
CA MET A 408 -6.96 -30.72 10.83
C MET A 408 -6.24 -31.09 9.52
N GLN A 409 -5.10 -30.46 9.19
CA GLN A 409 -4.41 -30.72 7.93
C GLN A 409 -3.45 -31.93 8.04
N PRO A 410 -3.65 -32.99 7.25
CA PRO A 410 -2.76 -34.15 7.28
C PRO A 410 -1.35 -33.77 6.79
N GLY A 411 -0.33 -34.23 7.52
CA GLY A 411 1.08 -34.07 7.15
C GLY A 411 1.67 -32.68 7.43
N ILE A 412 0.93 -31.77 8.08
CA ILE A 412 1.47 -30.50 8.55
C ILE A 412 2.07 -30.67 9.94
N ASP A 413 3.34 -30.30 10.09
CA ASP A 413 4.03 -30.28 11.38
C ASP A 413 3.87 -28.90 12.05
N LEU A 414 3.05 -28.83 13.11
CA LEU A 414 2.85 -27.60 13.89
C LEU A 414 4.11 -27.15 14.64
N SER A 415 5.09 -28.04 14.84
CA SER A 415 6.37 -27.69 15.49
C SER A 415 7.36 -27.02 14.53
N GLN A 416 7.09 -27.05 13.23
CA GLN A 416 7.95 -26.45 12.21
C GLN A 416 7.79 -24.93 12.16
N THR A 417 8.76 -24.21 12.72
CA THR A 417 8.71 -22.74 12.77
C THR A 417 9.61 -22.02 11.76
N HIS A 418 10.66 -22.69 11.27
CA HIS A 418 11.80 -22.07 10.57
C HIS A 418 12.49 -20.94 11.37
N LEU A 419 12.23 -20.85 12.66
CA LEU A 419 12.89 -19.94 13.58
C LEU A 419 14.06 -20.67 14.25
N LYS A 420 15.11 -19.93 14.62
CA LYS A 420 16.18 -20.44 15.46
C LYS A 420 15.79 -20.24 16.94
N PRO A 421 15.36 -21.26 17.69
CA PRO A 421 14.75 -21.05 19.02
C PRO A 421 15.67 -20.34 20.02
N ASP A 422 16.96 -20.68 20.01
CA ASP A 422 17.97 -20.11 20.91
C ASP A 422 18.31 -18.65 20.62
N HIS A 423 17.85 -18.11 19.47
CA HIS A 423 18.02 -16.70 19.11
C HIS A 423 17.01 -15.78 19.81
N TYR A 424 15.98 -16.37 20.43
CA TYR A 424 14.93 -15.64 21.15
C TYR A 424 14.99 -16.05 22.62
N SER A 425 15.89 -15.42 23.38
CA SER A 425 15.91 -15.52 24.84
C SER A 425 14.79 -14.68 25.47
N MET A 426 14.47 -13.53 24.86
CA MET A 426 13.36 -12.67 25.21
C MET A 426 12.65 -12.20 23.93
N LEU A 427 11.32 -12.10 23.98
CA LEU A 427 10.52 -11.64 22.83
C LEU A 427 10.90 -10.20 22.47
N LEU A 428 10.92 -9.35 23.51
CA LEU A 428 11.13 -7.91 23.42
C LEU A 428 12.20 -7.54 24.46
N PRO A 429 13.46 -7.32 24.06
CA PRO A 429 14.49 -6.81 24.95
C PRO A 429 14.06 -5.48 25.60
N ASP A 430 14.38 -5.24 26.87
CA ASP A 430 13.90 -4.05 27.59
C ASP A 430 14.30 -2.70 26.95
N HIS A 431 15.44 -2.67 26.25
CA HIS A 431 15.86 -1.49 25.47
C HIS A 431 15.00 -1.25 24.20
N GLU A 432 14.19 -2.23 23.81
CA GLU A 432 13.25 -2.20 22.69
C GLU A 432 11.83 -1.83 23.14
N ARG A 433 11.43 -2.09 24.40
CA ARG A 433 10.08 -1.74 24.92
C ARG A 433 9.79 -0.24 24.98
N ALA A 434 10.82 0.61 25.07
CA ALA A 434 10.65 2.08 25.05
C ALA A 434 10.43 2.65 23.63
N ARG A 435 10.21 1.80 22.61
CA ARG A 435 10.05 2.19 21.22
C ARG A 435 8.56 2.39 20.91
N THR A 436 8.07 3.62 21.00
CA THR A 436 7.16 4.06 19.95
C THR A 436 7.95 3.94 18.64
N LEU A 437 7.54 3.05 17.74
CA LEU A 437 8.20 2.67 16.47
C LEU A 437 8.56 3.85 15.54
N PHE A 438 8.28 5.09 15.94
CA PHE A 438 8.60 6.31 15.21
C PHE A 438 9.14 7.42 16.13
N PRO A 439 10.41 7.40 16.56
CA PRO A 439 11.04 8.60 17.05
C PRO A 439 11.52 9.38 15.83
N ALA A 440 10.78 10.43 15.46
CA ALA A 440 11.24 11.43 14.49
C ALA A 440 12.61 12.04 14.85
N GLN A 441 13.12 11.79 16.06
CA GLN A 441 14.41 12.23 16.55
C GLN A 441 14.93 11.24 17.61
N GLN A 442 15.68 10.19 17.24
CA GLN A 442 16.52 9.50 18.22
C GLN A 442 17.91 9.24 17.66
N HIS A 443 18.87 9.72 18.44
CA HIS A 443 20.31 9.55 18.33
C HIS A 443 20.69 8.10 18.03
N SER A 444 21.74 7.91 17.22
CA SER A 444 22.35 6.62 16.92
C SER A 444 22.57 5.82 18.21
N ARG A 445 21.70 4.84 18.49
CA ARG A 445 21.93 3.92 19.60
C ARG A 445 23.01 2.92 19.18
N THR A 446 23.89 2.61 20.11
CA THR A 446 24.86 1.52 20.02
C THR A 446 24.11 0.19 19.83
N GLY A 447 24.18 -0.41 18.63
CA GLY A 447 23.66 -1.75 18.36
C GLY A 447 22.85 -1.90 17.07
N ASP A 448 22.18 -0.84 16.60
CA ASP A 448 21.41 -0.91 15.35
C ASP A 448 22.35 -1.07 14.15
N ARG A 449 21.96 -1.95 13.20
CA ARG A 449 22.67 -2.11 11.93
C ARG A 449 21.92 -1.40 10.81
N TYR A 450 22.68 -0.82 9.88
CA TYR A 450 22.13 -0.29 8.64
C TYR A 450 22.40 -1.29 7.51
N LEU A 451 21.33 -1.71 6.85
CA LEU A 451 21.38 -2.54 5.66
C LEU A 451 20.96 -1.73 4.44
N CYS A 452 21.41 -2.14 3.27
CA CYS A 452 20.96 -1.58 1.99
C CYS A 452 19.94 -2.54 1.37
N PRO A 453 18.64 -2.19 1.33
CA PRO A 453 17.68 -2.99 0.61
C PRO A 453 18.08 -3.13 -0.86
N GLU A 454 17.96 -4.34 -1.40
CA GLU A 454 18.14 -4.60 -2.82
C GLU A 454 16.82 -4.52 -3.57
N LEU A 455 16.91 -4.10 -4.83
CA LEU A 455 15.76 -3.96 -5.72
C LEU A 455 15.79 -5.03 -6.80
N TYR A 456 14.71 -5.79 -6.87
CA TYR A 456 14.47 -6.78 -7.89
C TYR A 456 13.20 -6.44 -8.68
N ARG A 457 13.08 -7.02 -9.88
CA ARG A 457 11.85 -6.99 -10.67
C ARG A 457 11.43 -8.39 -11.06
N VAL A 458 10.16 -8.69 -10.88
CA VAL A 458 9.54 -9.91 -11.40
C VAL A 458 9.51 -9.82 -12.93
N LYS A 459 10.06 -10.80 -13.64
CA LYS A 459 10.22 -10.71 -15.10
C LYS A 459 8.89 -10.63 -15.84
N ALA A 460 7.90 -11.41 -15.40
CA ALA A 460 6.59 -11.48 -16.06
C ALA A 460 5.76 -10.19 -15.92
N SER A 461 5.84 -9.52 -14.77
CA SER A 461 4.95 -8.41 -14.42
C SER A 461 5.67 -7.08 -14.26
N ASN A 462 7.01 -7.08 -14.30
CA ASN A 462 7.89 -5.94 -14.06
C ASN A 462 7.69 -5.24 -12.69
N LYS A 463 6.96 -5.89 -11.77
CA LYS A 463 6.67 -5.37 -10.42
C LYS A 463 7.95 -5.35 -9.57
N GLN A 464 8.07 -4.33 -8.73
CA GLN A 464 9.25 -4.09 -7.88
C GLN A 464 9.17 -4.93 -6.61
N LEU A 465 10.30 -5.51 -6.21
CA LEU A 465 10.47 -6.21 -4.95
C LEU A 465 11.68 -5.61 -4.22
N TRP A 466 11.44 -4.99 -3.06
CA TRP A 466 12.48 -4.43 -2.20
C TRP A 466 12.72 -5.40 -1.04
N SER A 467 13.95 -5.90 -0.90
CA SER A 467 14.27 -6.96 0.08
C SER A 467 15.64 -6.75 0.70
N ILE A 468 15.79 -7.12 1.97
CA ILE A 468 17.12 -7.24 2.61
C ILE A 468 17.77 -8.62 2.37
N SER A 469 16.98 -9.62 1.96
CA SER A 469 17.47 -10.95 1.59
C SER A 469 17.54 -11.08 0.07
N PRO A 470 18.57 -11.75 -0.49
CA PRO A 470 18.68 -11.97 -1.92
C PRO A 470 17.79 -13.13 -2.39
N PRO A 471 17.52 -13.25 -3.71
CA PRO A 471 16.87 -14.42 -4.27
C PRO A 471 17.72 -15.67 -4.08
N TYR A 472 17.04 -16.81 -4.03
CA TYR A 472 17.69 -18.11 -4.02
C TYR A 472 18.44 -18.38 -5.33
N SER A 473 19.57 -19.08 -5.24
CA SER A 473 20.33 -19.51 -6.41
C SER A 473 19.53 -20.50 -7.28
N ASP A 474 19.93 -20.65 -8.55
CA ASP A 474 19.34 -21.63 -9.49
C ASP A 474 19.45 -23.09 -9.04
N ARG A 475 20.26 -23.34 -8.01
CA ARG A 475 20.45 -24.65 -7.40
C ARG A 475 19.49 -24.91 -6.25
N SER A 476 18.81 -23.88 -5.74
CA SER A 476 17.81 -24.00 -4.70
C SER A 476 16.45 -24.40 -5.27
N LEU A 477 15.84 -25.45 -4.74
CA LEU A 477 14.47 -25.86 -5.03
C LEU A 477 13.63 -25.77 -3.76
N ALA A 478 12.38 -25.31 -3.87
CA ALA A 478 11.45 -25.36 -2.74
C ALA A 478 11.27 -26.82 -2.27
N ILE A 479 10.89 -27.69 -3.23
CA ILE A 479 10.47 -29.06 -2.99
C ILE A 479 11.04 -29.97 -4.10
N GLN A 480 11.26 -31.24 -3.74
CA GLN A 480 11.82 -32.30 -4.60
C GLN A 480 11.12 -32.52 -5.94
N ALA A 481 9.90 -32.01 -6.13
CA ALA A 481 9.08 -32.27 -7.29
C ALA A 481 9.16 -31.21 -8.41
N ASN A 482 9.68 -29.98 -8.19
CA ASN A 482 9.53 -28.91 -9.19
C ASN A 482 10.70 -27.92 -9.24
N LYS A 483 11.17 -27.62 -10.46
CA LYS A 483 12.09 -26.52 -10.73
C LYS A 483 11.36 -25.18 -10.64
N ILE A 484 11.46 -24.51 -9.51
CA ILE A 484 11.23 -23.05 -9.48
C ILE A 484 12.50 -22.41 -10.01
N SER A 485 12.38 -21.73 -11.14
CA SER A 485 13.54 -21.11 -11.77
C SER A 485 13.96 -19.84 -11.03
N SER A 486 15.24 -19.76 -10.73
CA SER A 486 16.11 -18.56 -10.77
C SER A 486 15.58 -17.36 -11.54
N ALA A 487 15.09 -17.70 -12.73
CA ALA A 487 14.72 -16.76 -13.74
C ALA A 487 13.45 -15.96 -13.44
N LEU A 488 12.76 -16.12 -12.32
CA LEU A 488 11.54 -15.35 -12.05
C LEU A 488 11.79 -13.86 -11.79
N VAL A 489 12.99 -13.50 -11.30
CA VAL A 489 13.34 -12.13 -10.98
C VAL A 489 14.63 -11.70 -11.67
N ARG A 490 14.80 -10.39 -11.86
CA ARG A 490 16.06 -9.78 -12.28
C ARG A 490 16.51 -8.76 -11.25
N ASN A 491 17.82 -8.64 -11.05
CA ASN A 491 18.39 -7.54 -10.30
C ASN A 491 18.25 -6.23 -11.11
N VAL A 492 18.02 -5.12 -10.41
CA VAL A 492 17.93 -3.79 -10.99
C VAL A 492 19.27 -3.08 -10.84
N THR A 493 19.71 -2.36 -11.86
CA THR A 493 21.00 -1.64 -11.79
C THR A 493 20.94 -0.54 -10.73
N GLU A 494 22.09 -0.18 -10.15
CA GLU A 494 22.16 0.89 -9.14
C GLU A 494 21.66 2.25 -9.65
N ASP A 495 21.85 2.54 -10.95
CA ASP A 495 21.30 3.75 -11.57
C ASP A 495 19.76 3.74 -11.62
N GLU A 496 19.18 2.61 -12.05
CA GLU A 496 17.73 2.43 -12.07
C GLU A 496 17.15 2.45 -10.65
N LYS A 497 17.78 1.76 -9.70
CA LYS A 497 17.42 1.75 -8.27
C LYS A 497 17.42 3.15 -7.68
N ARG A 498 18.46 3.95 -7.94
CA ARG A 498 18.57 5.34 -7.45
C ARG A 498 17.39 6.21 -7.90
N LYS A 499 16.93 6.05 -9.13
CA LYS A 499 15.76 6.79 -9.68
C LYS A 499 14.44 6.34 -9.06
N LEU A 500 14.39 5.12 -8.53
CA LEU A 500 13.19 4.53 -7.92
C LEU A 500 13.08 4.77 -6.42
N LEU A 501 14.15 5.25 -5.77
CA LEU A 501 14.15 5.64 -4.36
C LEU A 501 13.08 6.70 -4.07
N PHE A 502 12.42 6.56 -2.91
CA PHE A 502 11.39 7.48 -2.46
C PHE A 502 11.90 8.92 -2.41
N ARG A 503 13.07 9.11 -1.76
CA ARG A 503 13.73 10.42 -1.64
C ARG A 503 14.01 11.03 -3.01
N TYR A 504 14.44 10.23 -3.99
CA TYR A 504 14.69 10.72 -5.34
C TYR A 504 13.40 11.19 -6.00
N LYS A 505 12.31 10.41 -5.94
CA LYS A 505 11.00 10.81 -6.48
C LYS A 505 10.51 12.12 -5.88
N VAL A 506 10.52 12.22 -4.55
CA VAL A 506 10.04 13.40 -3.82
C VAL A 506 10.87 14.65 -4.14
N THR A 507 12.20 14.54 -4.18
CA THR A 507 13.09 15.70 -4.31
C THR A 507 13.46 16.08 -5.75
N LYS A 508 13.43 15.14 -6.71
CA LYS A 508 13.98 15.36 -8.07
C LYS A 508 12.95 15.37 -9.19
N THR A 509 11.86 14.59 -9.09
CA THR A 509 10.98 14.36 -10.26
C THR A 509 9.68 15.14 -10.23
N ARG A 510 9.33 15.78 -9.09
CA ARG A 510 7.97 16.33 -8.81
C ARG A 510 6.84 15.30 -8.93
N LEU A 511 7.17 14.03 -9.12
CA LEU A 511 6.18 12.96 -9.21
C LEU A 511 5.66 12.64 -7.81
N ALA A 512 4.44 12.13 -7.78
CA ALA A 512 3.88 11.45 -6.63
C ALA A 512 4.77 10.24 -6.29
N ALA A 513 5.21 10.15 -5.04
CA ALA A 513 5.73 8.91 -4.48
C ALA A 513 4.58 8.03 -3.96
N VAL A 514 4.88 7.03 -3.13
CA VAL A 514 3.85 6.18 -2.47
C VAL A 514 3.44 6.81 -1.13
N GLY A 515 2.24 6.54 -0.63
CA GLY A 515 1.82 7.00 0.70
C GLY A 515 0.82 8.16 0.70
N PRO A 516 0.19 8.39 1.86
CA PRO A 516 -1.03 9.20 1.96
C PRO A 516 -0.85 10.69 1.63
N LEU A 517 0.38 11.19 1.67
CA LEU A 517 0.70 12.59 1.35
C LEU A 517 0.99 12.81 -0.15
N GLU A 518 1.06 11.75 -0.94
CA GLU A 518 1.60 11.80 -2.31
C GLU A 518 0.51 11.79 -3.39
N TYR A 519 -0.76 11.85 -3.01
CA TYR A 519 -1.86 11.67 -3.95
C TYR A 519 -2.23 12.92 -4.75
N CYS A 520 -3.16 12.72 -5.67
CA CYS A 520 -3.68 13.73 -6.56
C CYS A 520 -4.37 14.89 -5.79
N GLY A 521 -4.42 16.06 -6.41
CA GLY A 521 -5.16 17.21 -5.88
C GLY A 521 -4.50 17.92 -4.70
N ASN A 522 -3.22 17.64 -4.39
CA ASN A 522 -2.49 18.38 -3.37
C ASN A 522 -2.48 19.88 -3.69
N ALA A 523 -2.94 20.67 -2.74
CA ALA A 523 -2.91 22.12 -2.80
C ALA A 523 -1.48 22.65 -2.62
N SER A 524 -1.28 23.91 -3.01
CA SER A 524 -0.02 24.63 -2.78
C SER A 524 -0.23 25.73 -1.76
N ILE A 525 0.67 25.81 -0.78
CA ILE A 525 0.71 26.95 0.15
C ILE A 525 1.45 28.10 -0.57
N ALA A 526 0.79 29.23 -0.70
CA ALA A 526 1.37 30.46 -1.25
C ALA A 526 1.37 31.56 -0.19
N LEU A 527 2.41 32.39 -0.21
CA LEU A 527 2.45 33.60 0.60
C LEU A 527 1.82 34.75 -0.21
N THR A 528 0.82 35.41 0.35
CA THR A 528 0.23 36.61 -0.25
C THR A 528 1.20 37.80 -0.16
N PRO A 529 1.00 38.87 -0.94
CA PRO A 529 1.78 40.11 -0.79
C PRO A 529 1.79 40.66 0.65
N HIS A 530 0.75 40.37 1.43
CA HIS A 530 0.60 40.77 2.82
C HIS A 530 1.26 39.82 3.83
N ARG A 531 2.04 38.84 3.35
CA ARG A 531 2.70 37.79 4.17
C ARG A 531 1.73 36.85 4.90
N GLU A 532 0.52 36.70 4.37
CA GLU A 532 -0.43 35.70 4.85
C GLU A 532 -0.26 34.41 4.04
N PHE A 533 -0.42 33.26 4.68
CA PHE A 533 -0.42 31.99 3.96
C PHE A 533 -1.82 31.71 3.42
N CYS A 534 -1.93 31.45 2.12
CA CYS A 534 -3.15 30.98 1.49
C CYS A 534 -2.94 29.62 0.83
N VAL A 535 -3.95 28.76 0.93
CA VAL A 535 -3.95 27.45 0.29
C VAL A 535 -4.61 27.58 -1.07
N SER A 536 -3.90 27.28 -2.15
CA SER A 536 -4.42 27.35 -3.53
C SER A 536 -4.63 25.94 -4.07
N ALA A 537 -5.85 25.63 -4.53
CA ALA A 537 -6.14 24.36 -5.20
C ALA A 537 -5.54 24.30 -6.62
N ILE A 538 -5.29 25.47 -7.22
CA ILE A 538 -4.76 25.61 -8.57
C ILE A 538 -3.23 25.66 -8.54
N ARG A 539 -2.57 25.02 -9.50
CA ARG A 539 -1.12 25.15 -9.70
C ARG A 539 -0.81 26.56 -10.23
N LYS A 540 -0.45 27.48 -9.34
CA LYS A 540 0.05 28.79 -9.77
C LYS A 540 1.33 28.62 -10.61
N PRO A 541 1.46 29.31 -11.76
CA PRO A 541 2.71 29.37 -12.49
C PRO A 541 3.84 29.83 -11.56
N ARG A 542 4.99 29.16 -11.63
CA ARG A 542 6.16 29.37 -10.74
C ARG A 542 6.60 30.83 -10.57
N ALA A 543 6.24 31.72 -11.48
CA ALA A 543 6.60 33.14 -11.44
C ALA A 543 6.09 33.88 -10.18
N LEU A 544 5.06 33.37 -9.49
CA LEU A 544 4.47 34.02 -8.31
C LEU A 544 4.73 33.29 -6.98
N VAL A 545 5.34 32.11 -7.00
CA VAL A 545 5.75 31.43 -5.75
C VAL A 545 7.10 31.98 -5.36
N LEU A 546 7.08 33.06 -4.57
CA LEU A 546 8.26 33.61 -3.90
C LEU A 546 8.93 32.48 -3.12
N GLN A 547 9.95 31.85 -3.70
CA GLN A 547 10.90 31.09 -2.90
C GLN A 547 11.50 32.09 -1.93
N GLY A 548 11.15 31.97 -0.66
CA GLY A 548 11.86 32.58 0.45
C GLY A 548 13.28 32.04 0.49
N LYS A 549 14.11 32.42 -0.49
CA LYS A 549 15.54 32.47 -0.30
C LYS A 549 15.76 33.60 0.69
N GLN A 550 15.86 33.25 1.97
CA GLN A 550 16.60 34.06 2.92
C GLN A 550 17.97 34.34 2.27
N LYS A 551 18.12 35.54 1.71
CA LYS A 551 19.44 36.08 1.39
C LYS A 551 20.16 36.21 2.72
N ARG A 552 20.94 35.19 3.10
CA ARG A 552 22.11 35.42 3.95
C ARG A 552 23.01 36.35 3.14
N THR A 553 23.06 37.61 3.56
CA THR A 553 24.08 38.57 3.13
C THR A 553 25.42 38.06 3.62
N THR A 554 26.11 37.30 2.79
CA THR A 554 27.57 37.14 2.88
C THR A 554 28.17 38.00 1.77
N SER A 555 28.99 38.94 2.21
CA SER A 555 29.78 39.87 1.41
C SER A 555 30.65 39.15 0.36
N SER A 556 30.64 39.75 -0.84
CA SER A 556 31.69 39.80 -1.85
C SER A 556 32.73 38.67 -1.93
N GLU A 557 32.74 37.95 -3.05
CA GLU A 557 33.91 37.94 -3.94
C GLU A 557 33.54 37.44 -5.34
N SER A 558 34.12 38.13 -6.32
CA SER A 558 33.85 38.06 -7.75
C SER A 558 34.56 36.90 -8.42
N THR A 559 33.85 36.09 -9.20
CA THR A 559 34.43 35.36 -10.34
C THR A 559 33.40 35.15 -11.46
N THR A 560 33.92 35.26 -12.68
CA THR A 560 33.34 35.43 -14.03
C THR A 560 32.51 34.22 -14.52
N PRO A 561 31.49 34.40 -15.40
CA PRO A 561 30.61 33.31 -15.80
C PRO A 561 31.10 32.53 -17.04
N LEU A 562 31.19 31.20 -16.90
CA LEU A 562 31.32 30.26 -18.02
C LEU A 562 29.92 29.80 -18.46
N LYS A 563 29.50 30.26 -19.65
CA LYS A 563 28.35 29.73 -20.41
C LYS A 563 28.59 28.25 -20.71
N ARG A 564 27.63 27.37 -20.37
CA ARG A 564 27.46 26.07 -21.03
C ARG A 564 25.99 25.73 -21.23
N GLN A 565 25.70 25.42 -22.49
CA GLN A 565 24.45 24.90 -23.03
C GLN A 565 24.07 23.56 -22.37
N TYR A 566 22.83 23.46 -21.87
CA TYR A 566 22.13 22.19 -21.71
C TYR A 566 20.64 22.43 -21.97
N LEU A 567 20.25 22.35 -23.24
CA LEU A 567 18.87 22.28 -23.69
C LEU A 567 18.83 21.27 -24.85
N SER A 568 18.65 20.00 -24.54
CA SER A 568 18.01 18.96 -25.39
C SER A 568 18.30 17.56 -24.83
N ALA A 569 17.43 17.07 -23.96
CA ALA A 569 17.39 15.64 -23.62
C ALA A 569 15.99 15.14 -23.18
N ASP A 570 15.08 16.04 -22.79
CA ASP A 570 13.79 15.64 -22.18
C ASP A 570 12.64 15.39 -23.18
N LYS A 571 12.90 15.21 -24.48
CA LYS A 571 11.85 14.89 -25.48
C LYS A 571 11.95 13.50 -26.12
N ALA A 572 12.98 12.70 -25.82
CA ALA A 572 13.20 11.42 -26.50
C ALA A 572 12.66 10.17 -25.77
N ILE A 573 12.20 10.26 -24.51
CA ILE A 573 11.83 9.07 -23.71
C ILE A 573 10.32 8.78 -23.70
N VAL A 574 9.47 9.67 -24.23
CA VAL A 574 8.00 9.47 -24.28
C VAL A 574 7.51 8.86 -25.60
N ALA A 575 8.36 8.71 -26.61
CA ALA A 575 7.96 8.22 -27.94
C ALA A 575 8.31 6.73 -28.24
N ALA A 576 8.95 6.00 -27.32
CA ALA A 576 9.39 4.62 -27.56
C ALA A 576 8.54 3.53 -26.87
N GLY A 577 7.37 3.89 -26.31
CA GLY A 577 6.52 2.97 -25.53
C GLY A 577 5.28 2.43 -26.25
N ASN A 578 4.95 2.92 -27.45
CA ASN A 578 3.70 2.58 -28.14
C ASN A 578 4.00 2.10 -29.57
N ASN A 579 4.52 0.88 -29.74
CA ASN A 579 4.49 0.14 -31.03
C ASN A 579 4.95 -1.32 -30.88
N LEU A 580 4.32 -2.08 -29.99
CA LEU A 580 4.48 -3.54 -29.93
C LEU A 580 3.13 -4.17 -29.55
N ASP A 581 2.17 -4.04 -30.46
CA ASP A 581 0.95 -4.84 -30.52
C ASP A 581 0.53 -4.92 -31.98
N TYR A 582 1.17 -5.80 -32.75
CA TYR A 582 0.65 -6.44 -33.96
C TYR A 582 1.72 -7.43 -34.43
N LEU A 583 1.39 -8.72 -34.34
CA LEU A 583 1.97 -9.90 -35.03
C LEU A 583 2.01 -11.10 -34.07
N CYS A 584 0.85 -11.70 -33.86
CA CYS A 584 0.77 -13.11 -33.51
C CYS A 584 -0.50 -13.69 -34.14
N ASP A 585 -0.45 -13.90 -35.44
CA ASP A 585 -1.35 -14.83 -36.12
C ASP A 585 -0.68 -15.34 -37.39
N ARG A 586 -0.84 -16.65 -37.63
CA ARG A 586 -0.25 -17.50 -38.69
C ARG A 586 1.09 -18.17 -38.33
N ASP A 587 1.01 -19.42 -37.90
CA ASP A 587 1.33 -20.53 -38.81
C ASP A 587 0.82 -21.87 -38.27
N LYS A 588 -0.22 -22.37 -38.93
CA LYS A 588 -0.57 -23.79 -39.01
C LYS A 588 -0.27 -24.21 -40.44
N SER A 589 0.75 -25.03 -40.67
CA SER A 589 0.74 -26.03 -41.74
C SER A 589 2.04 -26.85 -41.79
N HIS A 590 1.85 -28.17 -41.82
CA HIS A 590 2.70 -29.21 -42.41
C HIS A 590 4.12 -29.44 -41.88
N LEU A 591 4.35 -30.65 -41.36
CA LEU A 591 4.96 -31.72 -42.16
C LEU A 591 4.77 -33.09 -41.48
N THR A 592 4.52 -34.06 -42.34
CA THR A 592 4.71 -35.51 -42.22
C THR A 592 5.97 -35.93 -41.49
#